data_AF-A0A2V9IXN9-F1
#
_entry.id   AF-A0A2V9IXN9-F1
#
_cell.length_a   1.000
_cell.length_b   1.000
_cell.length_c   1.000
_cell.angle_alpha   90.00
_cell.angle_beta   90.00
_cell.angle_gamma   90.00
#
_symmetry.space_group_name_H-M   'P 1'
#
loop_
_entity.id
_entity.type
_entity.pdbx_description
1 polymer ?
#
loop_
_entity_poly.entity_id
_entity_poly.type
_entity_poly.pdbx_seq_one_letter_code
_entity_poly.pdbx_strand_id
1 'polypeptide(L)'
;MGSNARQLPQQGRQGVRALNPLPENQMPNRLGLAAWLADENNPLTARVTVNRFWQEIFGRGIVETSEDFGTQGDPPTHRDLLDWLATEFMRQEWSMKSIKRLIVTSATYRQSSRVTPELEERDPYNKLLARGPRFRVEAEMVRDMVLDASGLLSPKMGGPSVFPYQPEGIWDRPYSDVKWVESKGEDRYRRGIYTFIRRTAPYPSLTTFDAPSREFCTARRVRTNTPLQALTTLNDPAFFEAAQALAGRMMTDAGPDPAERATYGFRRSLTRRPTTQEIGRILAFYRADLGRFRRDRNAASEVVKGYSGPSQNVPELAAWTMVANVLLNLDETITKE
;
A
#
# COMPACT_ATOMS: atom_id res chain seq x y z
N MET A 1 27.08 -67.15 -5.53
CA MET A 1 27.14 -65.95 -4.67
C MET A 1 26.88 -64.75 -5.56
N GLY A 2 25.72 -64.12 -5.39
CA GLY A 2 25.35 -62.91 -6.11
C GLY A 2 25.65 -61.64 -5.31
N SER A 3 25.80 -60.52 -6.01
CA SER A 3 25.25 -59.21 -5.64
C SER A 3 25.27 -58.34 -6.92
N ASN A 4 24.14 -58.21 -7.61
CA ASN A 4 23.15 -57.12 -7.47
C ASN A 4 23.74 -55.69 -7.41
N ALA A 5 24.45 -55.28 -8.46
CA ALA A 5 24.48 -53.88 -8.86
C ALA A 5 23.19 -53.58 -9.64
N ARG A 6 22.12 -53.17 -8.93
CA ARG A 6 20.88 -52.69 -9.56
C ARG A 6 21.23 -51.47 -10.41
N GLN A 7 21.16 -51.61 -11.72
CA GLN A 7 21.02 -50.50 -12.65
C GLN A 7 19.75 -49.73 -12.24
N LEU A 8 19.95 -48.53 -11.68
CA LEU A 8 18.86 -47.57 -11.52
C LEU A 8 18.33 -47.27 -12.93
N PRO A 9 17.01 -47.41 -13.17
CA PRO A 9 16.45 -47.07 -14.46
C PRO A 9 16.73 -45.59 -14.71
N GLN A 10 17.20 -45.26 -15.91
CA GLN A 10 17.22 -43.90 -16.43
C GLN A 10 15.76 -43.41 -16.46
N GLN A 11 15.28 -42.87 -15.35
CA GLN A 11 14.05 -42.10 -15.33
C GLN A 11 14.30 -40.91 -16.26
N GLY A 12 13.52 -40.89 -17.33
CA GLY A 12 13.64 -39.91 -18.39
C GLY A 12 13.75 -38.51 -17.82
N ARG A 13 14.68 -37.73 -18.39
CA ARG A 13 14.68 -36.28 -18.33
C ARG A 13 13.40 -35.76 -19.01
N GLN A 14 12.24 -35.99 -18.42
CA GLN A 14 11.08 -35.12 -18.65
C GLN A 14 11.25 -33.92 -17.72
N GLY A 15 12.29 -33.13 -17.99
CA GLY A 15 12.29 -31.75 -17.56
C GLY A 15 11.04 -31.09 -18.13
N VAL A 16 10.41 -30.25 -17.32
CA VAL A 16 9.20 -29.51 -17.70
C VAL A 16 9.38 -28.98 -19.12
N ARG A 17 8.56 -29.48 -20.06
CA ARG A 17 8.61 -29.18 -21.51
C ARG A 17 8.28 -27.71 -21.84
N ALA A 18 8.28 -26.84 -20.82
CA ALA A 18 7.85 -25.45 -20.85
C ALA A 18 9.00 -24.45 -21.01
N LEU A 19 10.25 -24.87 -20.84
CA LEU A 19 11.42 -24.00 -21.00
C LEU A 19 12.15 -24.36 -22.29
N ASN A 20 12.53 -23.33 -23.05
CA ASN A 20 13.38 -23.44 -24.23
C ASN A 20 14.76 -24.01 -23.85
N PRO A 21 15.47 -24.70 -24.75
CA PRO A 21 16.84 -25.15 -24.48
C PRO A 21 17.76 -23.95 -24.19
N LEU A 22 18.77 -24.14 -23.35
CA LEU A 22 19.81 -23.12 -23.14
C LEU A 22 20.59 -22.94 -24.46
N PRO A 23 20.75 -21.72 -24.97
CA PRO A 23 21.51 -21.48 -26.19
C PRO A 23 22.96 -21.97 -26.06
N GLU A 24 23.48 -22.66 -27.07
CA GLU A 24 24.82 -23.26 -27.05
C GLU A 24 25.96 -22.24 -26.81
N ASN A 25 25.72 -20.97 -27.17
CA ASN A 25 26.68 -19.87 -27.06
C ASN A 25 26.62 -19.11 -25.72
N GLN A 26 25.73 -19.47 -24.78
CA GLN A 26 25.68 -18.82 -23.47
C GLN A 26 26.58 -19.54 -22.47
N MET A 27 27.48 -18.78 -21.83
CA MET A 27 28.29 -19.31 -20.73
C MET A 27 27.37 -19.79 -19.59
N PRO A 28 27.61 -20.99 -19.01
CA PRO A 28 26.81 -21.54 -17.91
C PRO A 28 27.14 -20.84 -16.58
N ASN A 29 26.88 -19.54 -16.53
CA ASN A 29 27.07 -18.68 -15.37
C ASN A 29 25.77 -17.93 -15.05
N ARG A 30 25.77 -17.09 -14.01
CA ARG A 30 24.57 -16.34 -13.58
C ARG A 30 24.01 -15.42 -14.67
N LEU A 31 24.86 -14.88 -15.53
CA LEU A 31 24.44 -14.01 -16.63
C LEU A 31 23.75 -14.82 -17.73
N GLY A 32 24.30 -15.98 -18.12
CA GLY A 32 23.66 -16.89 -19.06
C GLY A 32 22.28 -17.35 -18.57
N LEU A 33 22.17 -17.75 -17.30
CA LEU A 33 20.88 -18.11 -16.70
C LEU A 33 19.87 -16.95 -16.76
N ALA A 34 20.29 -15.72 -16.46
CA ALA A 34 19.41 -14.55 -16.50
C ALA A 34 18.95 -14.24 -17.93
N ALA A 35 19.85 -14.31 -18.91
CA ALA A 35 19.53 -14.11 -20.32
C ALA A 35 18.53 -15.16 -20.83
N TRP A 36 18.72 -16.43 -20.45
CA TRP A 36 17.81 -17.52 -20.80
C TRP A 36 16.42 -17.38 -20.15
N LEU A 37 16.36 -16.96 -18.89
CA LEU A 37 15.07 -16.73 -18.20
C LEU A 37 14.28 -15.57 -18.82
N ALA A 38 14.95 -14.54 -19.32
CA ALA A 38 14.34 -13.37 -19.96
C ALA A 38 14.29 -13.45 -21.50
N ASP A 39 14.59 -14.62 -22.06
CA ASP A 39 14.58 -14.85 -23.51
C ASP A 39 13.16 -14.68 -24.07
N GLU A 40 13.05 -14.13 -25.28
CA GLU A 40 11.75 -13.91 -25.94
C GLU A 40 10.98 -15.22 -26.21
N ASN A 41 11.69 -16.34 -26.31
CA ASN A 41 11.10 -17.66 -26.46
C ASN A 41 10.64 -18.26 -25.12
N ASN A 42 10.83 -17.55 -24.00
CA ASN A 42 10.38 -17.92 -22.66
C ASN A 42 9.35 -16.92 -22.11
N PRO A 43 8.05 -17.09 -22.41
CA PRO A 43 7.02 -16.15 -21.97
C PRO A 43 6.72 -16.23 -20.47
N LEU A 44 7.23 -17.23 -19.73
CA LEU A 44 6.87 -17.46 -18.33
C LEU A 44 7.29 -16.29 -17.45
N THR A 45 8.50 -15.76 -17.63
CA THR A 45 9.00 -14.62 -16.85
C THR A 45 8.13 -13.39 -17.06
N ALA A 46 7.73 -13.11 -18.31
CA ALA A 46 6.84 -12.01 -18.63
C ALA A 46 5.44 -12.21 -18.02
N ARG A 47 4.84 -13.41 -18.16
CA ARG A 47 3.54 -13.77 -17.57
C ARG A 47 3.51 -13.58 -16.06
N VAL A 48 4.50 -14.11 -15.34
CA VAL A 48 4.61 -13.97 -13.88
C VAL A 48 4.74 -12.50 -13.50
N THR A 49 5.55 -11.73 -14.24
CA THR A 49 5.80 -10.32 -13.94
C THR A 49 4.55 -9.46 -14.14
N VAL A 50 3.87 -9.58 -15.28
CA VAL A 50 2.66 -8.81 -15.55
C VAL A 50 1.51 -9.21 -14.63
N ASN A 51 1.43 -10.48 -14.23
CA ASN A 51 0.44 -10.91 -13.23
C ASN A 51 0.67 -10.28 -11.87
N ARG A 52 1.93 -10.09 -11.44
CA ARG A 52 2.25 -9.37 -10.20
C ARG A 52 1.86 -7.90 -10.30
N PHE A 53 2.17 -7.24 -11.42
CA PHE A 53 1.71 -5.86 -11.63
C PHE A 53 0.19 -5.76 -11.66
N TRP A 54 -0.49 -6.72 -12.29
CA TRP A 54 -1.94 -6.81 -12.28
C TRP A 54 -2.47 -6.97 -10.85
N GLN A 55 -1.89 -7.86 -10.04
CA GLN A 55 -2.25 -8.06 -8.64
C GLN A 55 -2.02 -6.80 -7.79
N GLU A 56 -0.94 -6.05 -8.00
CA GLU A 56 -0.69 -4.77 -7.33
C GLU A 56 -1.79 -3.74 -7.67
N ILE A 57 -2.28 -3.73 -8.92
CA ILE A 57 -3.22 -2.73 -9.42
C ILE A 57 -4.68 -3.10 -9.13
N PHE A 58 -5.06 -4.37 -9.29
CA PHE A 58 -6.42 -4.88 -9.13
C PHE A 58 -6.65 -5.61 -7.81
N GLY A 59 -5.61 -5.81 -7.02
CA GLY A 59 -5.67 -6.50 -5.72
C GLY A 59 -5.60 -8.02 -5.84
N ARG A 60 -5.98 -8.59 -6.98
CA ARG A 60 -5.94 -10.02 -7.32
C ARG A 60 -5.27 -10.19 -8.69
N GLY A 61 -4.36 -11.16 -8.80
CA GLY A 61 -3.75 -11.51 -10.10
C GLY A 61 -4.75 -12.14 -11.06
N ILE A 62 -4.43 -12.14 -12.36
CA ILE A 62 -5.16 -12.92 -13.37
C ILE A 62 -5.05 -14.41 -13.03
N VAL A 63 -3.85 -14.84 -12.63
CA VAL A 63 -3.56 -16.05 -11.85
C VAL A 63 -3.51 -15.64 -10.39
N GLU A 64 -4.36 -16.22 -9.56
CA GLU A 64 -4.49 -15.85 -8.15
C GLU A 64 -3.29 -16.31 -7.31
N THR A 65 -2.77 -17.51 -7.58
CA THR A 65 -1.58 -18.09 -6.97
C THR A 65 -0.31 -17.53 -7.60
N SER A 66 0.04 -16.28 -7.30
CA SER A 66 1.26 -15.64 -7.83
C SER A 66 2.58 -16.36 -7.51
N GLU A 67 2.56 -17.24 -6.52
CA GLU A 67 3.64 -18.14 -6.10
C GLU A 67 3.77 -19.41 -6.95
N ASP A 68 2.72 -19.82 -7.67
CA ASP A 68 2.69 -21.06 -8.44
C ASP A 68 1.96 -20.87 -9.78
N PHE A 69 2.75 -20.84 -10.86
CA PHE A 69 2.29 -20.82 -12.25
C PHE A 69 2.30 -22.21 -12.90
N GLY A 70 2.57 -23.25 -12.12
CA GLY A 70 2.58 -24.64 -12.52
C GLY A 70 1.22 -25.30 -12.37
N THR A 71 1.21 -26.63 -12.31
CA THR A 71 -0.02 -27.44 -12.29
C THR A 71 -0.75 -27.43 -10.94
N GLN A 72 -0.12 -26.92 -9.89
CA GLN A 72 -0.71 -26.81 -8.55
C GLN A 72 -1.27 -25.41 -8.27
N GLY A 73 -1.04 -24.45 -9.18
CA GLY A 73 -1.62 -23.12 -9.13
C GLY A 73 -3.01 -23.02 -9.74
N ASP A 74 -3.69 -21.91 -9.49
CA ASP A 74 -4.95 -21.58 -10.10
C ASP A 74 -4.79 -21.32 -11.61
N PRO A 75 -5.75 -21.74 -12.45
CA PRO A 75 -5.74 -21.36 -13.85
C PRO A 75 -5.98 -19.85 -14.01
N PRO A 76 -5.42 -19.20 -15.05
CA PRO A 76 -5.68 -17.80 -15.33
C PRO A 76 -7.16 -17.57 -15.62
N THR A 77 -7.75 -16.58 -14.96
CA THR A 77 -9.14 -16.15 -15.22
C THR A 77 -9.33 -15.67 -16.66
N HIS A 78 -8.31 -15.01 -17.23
CA HIS A 78 -8.31 -14.44 -18.58
C HIS A 78 -6.98 -14.76 -19.28
N ARG A 79 -6.87 -15.98 -19.82
CA ARG A 79 -5.63 -16.47 -20.44
C ARG A 79 -5.13 -15.58 -21.58
N ASP A 80 -6.01 -15.23 -22.52
CA ASP A 80 -5.63 -14.44 -23.70
C ASP A 80 -5.14 -13.03 -23.31
N LEU A 81 -5.74 -12.43 -22.27
CA LEU A 81 -5.29 -11.16 -21.73
C LEU A 81 -3.89 -11.27 -21.10
N LEU A 82 -3.66 -12.32 -20.30
CA LEU A 82 -2.35 -12.55 -19.69
C LEU A 82 -1.26 -12.76 -20.75
N ASP A 83 -1.57 -13.54 -21.78
CA ASP A 83 -0.66 -13.82 -22.89
C ASP A 83 -0.36 -12.55 -23.68
N TRP A 84 -1.38 -11.76 -23.99
CA TRP A 84 -1.21 -10.48 -24.67
C TRP A 84 -0.39 -9.49 -23.85
N LEU A 85 -0.66 -9.32 -22.55
CA LEU A 85 0.11 -8.43 -21.67
C LEU A 85 1.57 -8.87 -21.56
N ALA A 86 1.83 -10.18 -21.49
CA ALA A 86 3.19 -10.71 -21.41
C ALA A 86 3.98 -10.42 -22.70
N THR A 87 3.39 -10.66 -23.87
CA THR A 87 4.02 -10.33 -25.16
C THR A 87 4.20 -8.82 -25.32
N GLU A 88 3.22 -8.02 -24.93
CA GLU A 88 3.31 -6.56 -24.98
C GLU A 88 4.41 -6.03 -24.06
N PHE A 89 4.58 -6.60 -22.87
CA PHE A 89 5.65 -6.23 -21.95
C PHE A 89 7.04 -6.52 -22.54
N MET A 90 7.23 -7.65 -23.20
CA MET A 90 8.48 -7.98 -23.91
C MET A 90 8.71 -7.04 -25.11
N ARG A 91 7.67 -6.78 -25.90
CA ARG A 91 7.71 -5.87 -27.07
C ARG A 91 8.05 -4.43 -26.67
N GLN A 92 7.66 -4.00 -25.47
CA GLN A 92 8.01 -2.71 -24.89
C GLN A 92 9.35 -2.73 -24.14
N GLU A 93 10.25 -3.65 -24.51
CA GLU A 93 11.61 -3.75 -23.94
C GLU A 93 11.60 -3.87 -22.41
N TRP A 94 10.64 -4.62 -21.86
CA TRP A 94 10.50 -4.82 -20.41
C TRP A 94 10.29 -3.51 -19.61
N SER A 95 9.78 -2.46 -20.24
CA SER A 95 9.47 -1.19 -19.59
C SER A 95 8.31 -1.33 -18.60
N MET A 96 8.65 -1.39 -17.31
CA MET A 96 7.65 -1.44 -16.22
C MET A 96 6.70 -0.24 -16.25
N LYS A 97 7.20 0.94 -16.62
CA LYS A 97 6.39 2.17 -16.67
C LYS A 97 5.37 2.13 -17.80
N SER A 98 5.77 1.60 -18.96
CA SER A 98 4.90 1.52 -20.13
C SER A 98 3.77 0.51 -19.93
N ILE A 99 4.07 -0.69 -19.42
CA ILE A 99 3.03 -1.70 -19.12
C ILE A 99 2.10 -1.25 -18.00
N LYS A 100 2.63 -0.64 -16.92
CA LYS A 100 1.79 -0.11 -15.84
C LYS A 100 0.86 1.00 -16.35
N ARG A 101 1.37 1.92 -17.20
CA ARG A 101 0.55 2.95 -17.86
C ARG A 101 -0.58 2.30 -18.67
N LEU A 102 -0.26 1.34 -19.52
CA LEU A 102 -1.24 0.63 -20.36
C LEU A 102 -2.39 0.07 -19.51
N ILE A 103 -2.07 -0.62 -18.41
CA ILE A 103 -3.05 -1.20 -17.50
C ILE A 103 -3.91 -0.12 -16.84
N VAL A 104 -3.30 0.92 -16.24
CA VAL A 104 -4.06 1.96 -15.50
C VAL A 104 -4.82 2.93 -16.42
N THR A 105 -4.56 2.92 -17.73
CA THR A 105 -5.35 3.68 -18.71
C THR A 105 -6.41 2.85 -19.42
N SER A 106 -6.52 1.55 -19.10
CA SER A 106 -7.52 0.66 -19.70
C SER A 106 -8.96 1.04 -19.35
N ALA A 107 -9.92 0.58 -20.15
CA ALA A 107 -11.34 0.71 -19.80
C ALA A 107 -11.65 -0.04 -18.50
N THR A 108 -11.09 -1.24 -18.34
CA THR A 108 -11.27 -2.11 -17.16
C THR A 108 -10.86 -1.43 -15.86
N TYR A 109 -9.70 -0.76 -15.83
CA TYR A 109 -9.23 -0.05 -14.64
C TYR A 109 -10.06 1.19 -14.32
N ARG A 110 -10.60 1.88 -15.34
CA ARG A 110 -11.40 3.11 -15.17
C ARG A 110 -12.88 2.86 -14.86
N GLN A 111 -13.29 1.60 -14.67
CA GLN A 111 -14.63 1.26 -14.23
C GLN A 111 -14.90 1.81 -12.82
N SER A 112 -16.17 2.10 -12.52
CA SER A 112 -16.57 2.43 -11.15
C SER A 112 -16.41 1.21 -10.24
N SER A 113 -15.90 1.43 -9.03
CA SER A 113 -15.83 0.43 -7.97
C SER A 113 -17.15 0.22 -7.21
N ARG A 114 -18.23 0.94 -7.59
CA ARG A 114 -19.55 0.82 -6.96
C ARG A 114 -20.11 -0.58 -7.13
N VAL A 115 -20.46 -1.21 -6.01
CA VAL A 115 -21.10 -2.53 -5.97
C VAL A 115 -22.61 -2.36 -6.02
N THR A 116 -23.28 -3.00 -6.98
CA THR A 116 -24.74 -3.17 -6.98
C THR A 116 -25.08 -4.62 -6.65
N PRO A 117 -26.29 -4.91 -6.15
CA PRO A 117 -26.70 -6.29 -5.84
C PRO A 117 -26.51 -7.25 -7.01
N GLU A 118 -26.80 -6.80 -8.24
CA GLU A 118 -26.66 -7.61 -9.45
C GLU A 118 -25.20 -7.91 -9.80
N LEU A 119 -24.29 -6.95 -9.57
CA LEU A 119 -22.86 -7.15 -9.77
C LEU A 119 -22.26 -8.07 -8.71
N GLU A 120 -22.72 -7.96 -7.46
CA GLU A 120 -22.28 -8.83 -6.37
C GLU A 120 -22.75 -10.27 -6.57
N GLU A 121 -23.96 -10.49 -7.05
CA GLU A 121 -24.47 -11.83 -7.37
C GLU A 121 -23.70 -12.47 -8.53
N ARG A 122 -23.37 -11.70 -9.57
CA ARG A 122 -22.69 -12.21 -10.77
C ARG A 122 -21.19 -12.41 -10.58
N ASP A 123 -20.54 -11.56 -9.79
CA ASP A 123 -19.09 -11.57 -9.59
C ASP A 123 -18.72 -11.10 -8.17
N PRO A 124 -19.01 -11.90 -7.13
CA PRO A 124 -18.84 -11.48 -5.73
C PRO A 124 -17.38 -11.14 -5.40
N TYR A 125 -16.42 -11.81 -6.04
CA TYR A 125 -14.99 -11.63 -5.79
C TYR A 125 -14.28 -10.71 -6.80
N ASN A 126 -15.03 -10.07 -7.69
CA ASN A 126 -14.53 -9.27 -8.82
C ASN A 126 -13.50 -10.01 -9.71
N LYS A 127 -13.65 -11.34 -9.87
CA LYS A 127 -12.77 -12.18 -10.70
C LYS A 127 -12.98 -11.96 -12.19
N LEU A 128 -14.20 -11.59 -12.59
CA LEU A 128 -14.57 -11.26 -13.97
C LEU A 128 -14.37 -9.78 -14.28
N LEU A 129 -13.88 -8.99 -13.30
CA LEU A 129 -13.58 -7.57 -13.44
C LEU A 129 -14.83 -6.76 -13.82
N ALA A 130 -15.99 -7.16 -13.28
CA ALA A 130 -17.27 -6.51 -13.53
C ALA A 130 -17.37 -5.08 -12.96
N ARG A 131 -16.42 -4.70 -12.10
CA ARG A 131 -16.30 -3.38 -11.47
C ARG A 131 -14.83 -2.98 -11.26
N GLY A 132 -14.61 -1.70 -10.98
CA GLY A 132 -13.30 -1.16 -10.62
C GLY A 132 -12.73 -1.81 -9.34
N PRO A 133 -11.39 -1.86 -9.19
CA PRO A 133 -10.78 -2.52 -8.05
C PRO A 133 -11.01 -1.73 -6.75
N ARG A 134 -11.53 -2.39 -5.72
CA ARG A 134 -11.65 -1.84 -4.36
C ARG A 134 -10.91 -2.73 -3.36
N PHE A 135 -9.86 -2.22 -2.72
CA PHE A 135 -9.14 -2.96 -1.67
C PHE A 135 -8.28 -2.05 -0.78
N ARG A 136 -8.01 -2.52 0.45
CA ARG A 136 -7.10 -1.87 1.41
C ARG A 136 -5.67 -1.86 0.89
N VAL A 137 -5.01 -0.72 0.91
CA VAL A 137 -3.60 -0.61 0.49
C VAL A 137 -2.65 -1.22 1.51
N GLU A 138 -1.42 -1.52 1.08
CA GLU A 138 -0.41 -2.11 1.95
C GLU A 138 0.02 -1.13 3.07
N ALA A 139 0.47 -1.69 4.20
CA ALA A 139 0.91 -0.94 5.37
C ALA A 139 1.82 0.27 5.09
N GLU A 140 2.82 0.09 4.23
CA GLU A 140 3.75 1.16 3.85
C GLU A 140 3.03 2.28 3.09
N MET A 141 2.04 1.94 2.24
CA MET A 141 1.23 2.92 1.53
C MET A 141 0.27 3.66 2.45
N VAL A 142 -0.31 3.01 3.47
CA VAL A 142 -1.16 3.69 4.48
C VAL A 142 -0.40 4.84 5.12
N ARG A 143 0.85 4.60 5.54
CA ARG A 143 1.74 5.65 6.05
C ARG A 143 2.00 6.73 5.00
N ASP A 144 2.41 6.33 3.79
CA ASP A 144 2.76 7.27 2.73
C ASP A 144 1.57 8.18 2.36
N MET A 145 0.34 7.65 2.32
CA MET A 145 -0.89 8.40 2.04
C MET A 145 -1.19 9.45 3.11
N VAL A 146 -1.06 9.08 4.39
CA VAL A 146 -1.30 10.00 5.50
C VAL A 146 -0.25 11.11 5.53
N LEU A 147 1.01 10.77 5.31
CA LEU A 147 2.10 11.76 5.21
C LEU A 147 1.95 12.66 3.99
N ASP A 148 1.55 12.12 2.84
CA ASP A 148 1.30 12.94 1.65
C ASP A 148 0.14 13.90 1.93
N ALA A 149 -1.03 13.39 2.33
CA ALA A 149 -2.23 14.18 2.57
C ALA A 149 -1.94 15.38 3.49
N SER A 150 -1.24 15.12 4.61
CA SER A 150 -0.80 16.12 5.59
C SER A 150 0.33 17.05 5.15
N GLY A 151 1.03 16.72 4.07
CA GLY A 151 2.18 17.49 3.56
C GLY A 151 3.49 17.24 4.30
N LEU A 152 3.56 16.21 5.14
CA LEU A 152 4.76 15.85 5.88
C LEU A 152 5.70 14.95 5.08
N LEU A 153 5.21 14.26 4.04
CA LEU A 153 5.98 13.25 3.32
C LEU A 153 7.29 13.81 2.73
N SER A 154 8.40 13.19 3.12
CA SER A 154 9.71 13.44 2.53
C SER A 154 9.83 12.79 1.14
N PRO A 155 10.23 13.54 0.09
CA PRO A 155 10.48 13.00 -1.25
C PRO A 155 11.87 12.36 -1.39
N LYS A 156 12.72 12.39 -0.36
CA LYS A 156 14.09 11.87 -0.39
C LYS A 156 14.09 10.38 -0.74
N MET A 157 14.88 9.99 -1.74
CA MET A 157 15.03 8.60 -2.19
C MET A 157 16.42 8.05 -1.84
N GLY A 158 16.50 6.76 -1.55
CA GLY A 158 17.73 6.07 -1.14
C GLY A 158 18.19 6.45 0.28
N GLY A 159 19.38 6.00 0.67
CA GLY A 159 19.93 6.22 2.01
C GLY A 159 19.56 5.13 3.04
N PRO A 160 19.99 5.29 4.30
CA PRO A 160 19.79 4.30 5.36
C PRO A 160 18.32 4.21 5.78
N SER A 161 17.99 3.15 6.52
CA SER A 161 16.68 3.02 7.16
C SER A 161 16.47 4.10 8.22
N VAL A 162 15.19 4.46 8.45
CA VAL A 162 14.77 5.46 9.42
C VAL A 162 13.91 4.86 10.52
N PHE A 163 13.76 5.64 11.58
CA PHE A 163 13.12 5.26 12.83
C PHE A 163 12.05 6.30 13.18
N PRO A 164 10.88 6.29 12.52
CA PRO A 164 9.78 7.19 12.87
C PRO A 164 9.30 6.97 14.32
N TYR A 165 8.39 7.81 14.81
CA TYR A 165 7.81 7.63 16.15
C TYR A 165 7.37 6.18 16.40
N GLN A 166 7.73 5.63 17.56
CA GLN A 166 7.32 4.33 18.04
C GLN A 166 7.08 4.43 19.55
N PRO A 167 6.04 3.78 20.10
CA PRO A 167 5.88 3.68 21.55
C PRO A 167 7.11 3.09 22.25
N GLU A 168 7.36 3.52 23.49
CA GLU A 168 8.45 2.98 24.29
C GLU A 168 8.22 1.50 24.64
N GLY A 169 9.30 0.76 24.95
CA GLY A 169 9.22 -0.61 25.45
C GLY A 169 9.20 -1.73 24.39
N ILE A 170 9.02 -1.42 23.11
CA ILE A 170 8.92 -2.46 22.05
C ILE A 170 10.27 -3.14 21.77
N TRP A 171 11.38 -2.41 21.95
CA TRP A 171 12.73 -2.89 21.69
C TRP A 171 13.46 -3.37 22.96
N ASP A 172 12.83 -3.24 24.13
CA ASP A 172 13.45 -3.56 25.40
C ASP A 172 13.71 -5.05 25.50
N ARG A 173 14.99 -5.42 25.69
CA ARG A 173 15.42 -6.81 25.84
C ARG A 173 16.50 -6.95 26.90
N PRO A 174 16.49 -8.03 27.71
CA PRO A 174 17.49 -8.22 28.75
C PRO A 174 18.94 -8.34 28.26
N TYR A 175 19.15 -8.75 27.00
CA TYR A 175 20.47 -9.10 26.45
C TYR A 175 20.89 -8.25 25.24
N SER A 176 20.26 -7.09 25.01
CA SER A 176 20.56 -6.24 23.85
C SER A 176 20.38 -4.77 24.19
N ASP A 177 21.44 -3.98 24.04
CA ASP A 177 21.41 -2.53 24.30
C ASP A 177 20.89 -1.70 23.10
N VAL A 178 20.44 -2.37 22.04
CA VAL A 178 19.98 -1.68 20.83
C VAL A 178 18.60 -1.08 21.08
N LYS A 179 18.50 0.26 20.99
CA LYS A 179 17.25 1.00 21.19
C LYS A 179 16.71 1.58 19.89
N TRP A 180 15.40 1.77 19.86
CA TRP A 180 14.75 2.58 18.84
C TRP A 180 15.06 4.07 19.10
N VAL A 181 15.97 4.64 18.32
CA VAL A 181 16.31 6.07 18.42
C VAL A 181 15.52 6.81 17.36
N GLU A 182 14.51 7.57 17.79
CA GLU A 182 13.62 8.28 16.88
C GLU A 182 14.39 9.23 15.96
N SER A 183 14.12 9.13 14.66
CA SER A 183 14.70 9.98 13.62
C SER A 183 14.15 11.39 13.73
N LYS A 184 15.03 12.37 13.47
CA LYS A 184 14.70 13.80 13.57
C LYS A 184 14.53 14.43 12.18
N GLY A 185 13.84 15.56 12.14
CA GLY A 185 13.66 16.35 10.93
C GLY A 185 12.94 15.57 9.82
N GLU A 186 13.40 15.74 8.58
CA GLU A 186 12.82 15.11 7.40
C GLU A 186 12.78 13.58 7.49
N ASP A 187 13.79 12.95 8.11
CA ASP A 187 13.92 11.49 8.15
C ASP A 187 12.79 10.82 8.97
N ARG A 188 12.11 11.58 9.84
CA ARG A 188 10.92 11.12 10.58
C ARG A 188 9.73 10.84 9.67
N TYR A 189 9.63 11.54 8.54
CA TYR A 189 8.49 11.51 7.62
C TYR A 189 8.83 10.87 6.27
N ARG A 190 9.85 10.02 6.27
CA ARG A 190 10.22 9.20 5.12
C ARG A 190 9.15 8.15 4.82
N ARG A 191 9.13 7.73 3.55
CA ARG A 191 8.26 6.67 3.06
C ARG A 191 8.39 5.39 3.88
N GLY A 192 7.29 4.66 4.08
CA GLY A 192 7.23 3.45 4.88
C GLY A 192 8.21 2.36 4.44
N ILE A 193 8.59 2.33 3.15
CA ILE A 193 9.62 1.41 2.64
C ILE A 193 11.01 1.61 3.29
N TYR A 194 11.28 2.78 3.87
CA TYR A 194 12.53 3.08 4.54
C TYR A 194 12.48 2.86 6.05
N THR A 195 11.31 2.55 6.62
CA THR A 195 11.20 2.25 8.05
C THR A 195 12.00 1.00 8.38
N PHE A 196 12.84 1.09 9.41
CA PHE A 196 13.65 -0.03 9.85
C PHE A 196 12.76 -1.19 10.32
N ILE A 197 13.10 -2.41 9.90
CA ILE A 197 12.38 -3.64 10.28
C ILE A 197 13.36 -4.56 11.02
N ARG A 198 13.04 -4.87 12.28
CA ARG A 198 13.67 -5.96 13.03
C ARG A 198 12.75 -7.17 12.97
N ARG A 199 13.22 -8.33 12.47
CA ARG A 199 12.40 -9.55 12.34
C ARG A 199 11.65 -9.92 13.63
N THR A 200 12.28 -9.71 14.78
CA THR A 200 11.73 -10.06 16.10
C THR A 200 11.02 -8.91 16.82
N ALA A 201 10.99 -7.71 16.23
CA ALA A 201 10.28 -6.54 16.77
C ALA A 201 9.91 -5.62 15.58
N PRO A 202 8.94 -6.03 14.75
CA PRO A 202 8.51 -5.24 13.60
C PRO A 202 7.89 -3.91 14.06
N TYR A 203 7.87 -2.93 13.17
CA TYR A 203 7.28 -1.63 13.49
C TYR A 203 5.75 -1.79 13.69
N PRO A 204 5.19 -1.40 14.86
CA PRO A 204 3.85 -1.79 15.28
C PRO A 204 2.74 -1.48 14.28
N SER A 205 2.69 -0.25 13.78
CA SER A 205 1.62 0.14 12.86
C SER A 205 1.72 -0.61 11.54
N LEU A 206 2.93 -0.94 11.05
CA LEU A 206 3.06 -1.78 9.86
C LEU A 206 2.49 -3.19 10.09
N THR A 207 2.73 -3.78 11.27
CA THR A 207 2.17 -5.07 11.65
C THR A 207 0.64 -5.03 11.71
N THR A 208 0.05 -3.97 12.26
CA THR A 208 -1.41 -3.79 12.31
C THR A 208 -2.04 -3.76 10.91
N PHE A 209 -1.32 -3.25 9.91
CA PHE A 209 -1.74 -3.20 8.51
C PHE A 209 -1.19 -4.36 7.66
N ASP A 210 -1.02 -5.54 8.27
CA ASP A 210 -0.67 -6.81 7.60
C ASP A 210 0.71 -6.82 6.91
N ALA A 211 1.67 -5.99 7.36
CA ALA A 211 3.03 -6.11 6.87
C ALA A 211 3.64 -7.47 7.26
N PRO A 212 4.36 -8.15 6.36
CA PRO A 212 4.94 -9.45 6.64
C PRO A 212 6.08 -9.35 7.67
N SER A 213 6.23 -10.36 8.52
CA SER A 213 7.28 -10.44 9.56
C SER A 213 8.71 -10.50 8.98
N ARG A 214 8.86 -10.80 7.68
CA ARG A 214 10.13 -11.05 6.97
C ARG A 214 10.90 -12.28 7.48
N GLU A 215 10.22 -13.20 8.18
CA GLU A 215 10.79 -14.48 8.61
C GLU A 215 10.76 -15.52 7.50
N PHE A 216 9.77 -15.44 6.61
CA PHE A 216 9.59 -16.29 5.45
C PHE A 216 9.30 -15.45 4.20
N CYS A 217 9.41 -16.08 3.02
CA CYS A 217 9.04 -15.46 1.76
C CYS A 217 7.52 -15.26 1.71
N THR A 218 7.08 -14.04 1.41
CA THR A 218 5.65 -13.71 1.25
C THR A 218 5.40 -13.28 -0.18
N ALA A 219 4.94 -14.21 -1.02
CA ALA A 219 4.61 -13.94 -2.42
C ALA A 219 3.30 -13.14 -2.58
N ARG A 220 2.35 -13.35 -1.66
CA ARG A 220 1.07 -12.64 -1.61
C ARG A 220 0.80 -12.20 -0.18
N ARG A 221 0.51 -10.92 0.01
CA ARG A 221 0.12 -10.38 1.32
C ARG A 221 -1.36 -10.62 1.54
N VAL A 222 -1.72 -11.06 2.74
CA VAL A 222 -3.12 -11.09 3.19
C VAL A 222 -3.56 -9.65 3.44
N ARG A 223 -4.84 -9.36 3.18
CA ARG A 223 -5.45 -8.08 3.48
C ARG A 223 -6.59 -8.30 4.45
N THR A 224 -6.51 -7.68 5.61
CA THR A 224 -7.56 -7.70 6.62
C THR A 224 -8.20 -6.32 6.75
N ASN A 225 -9.41 -6.28 7.30
CA ASN A 225 -10.08 -5.06 7.69
C ASN A 225 -10.56 -5.24 9.13
N THR A 226 -9.76 -4.78 10.08
CA THR A 226 -10.01 -5.01 11.51
C THR A 226 -10.30 -3.70 12.23
N PRO A 227 -11.12 -3.72 13.31
CA PRO A 227 -11.31 -2.53 14.14
C PRO A 227 -9.99 -1.97 14.71
N LEU A 228 -8.97 -2.82 14.91
CA LEU A 228 -7.66 -2.40 15.40
C LEU A 228 -6.93 -1.47 14.41
N GLN A 229 -7.11 -1.68 13.10
CA GLN A 229 -6.57 -0.77 12.08
C GLN A 229 -7.17 0.62 12.21
N ALA A 230 -8.50 0.72 12.33
CA ALA A 230 -9.20 1.99 12.54
C ALA A 230 -8.79 2.66 13.87
N LEU A 231 -8.61 1.88 14.95
CA LEU A 231 -8.12 2.42 16.21
C LEU A 231 -6.67 2.92 16.11
N THR A 232 -5.85 2.30 15.26
CA THR A 232 -4.46 2.73 15.03
C THR A 232 -4.43 4.07 14.30
N THR A 233 -5.15 4.22 13.18
CA THR A 233 -5.24 5.50 12.44
C THR A 233 -5.84 6.63 13.26
N LEU A 234 -6.73 6.31 14.20
CA LEU A 234 -7.36 7.29 15.07
C LEU A 234 -6.43 7.77 16.20
N ASN A 235 -5.68 6.85 16.83
CA ASN A 235 -5.02 7.09 18.12
C ASN A 235 -3.48 7.09 18.08
N ASP A 236 -2.85 6.51 17.06
CA ASP A 236 -1.38 6.48 16.99
C ASP A 236 -0.84 7.91 16.87
N PRO A 237 0.11 8.33 17.74
CA PRO A 237 0.64 9.70 17.72
C PRO A 237 1.18 10.15 16.37
N ALA A 238 1.74 9.25 15.56
CA ALA A 238 2.23 9.59 14.22
C ALA A 238 1.08 9.97 13.26
N PHE A 239 -0.08 9.33 13.40
CA PHE A 239 -1.27 9.66 12.60
C PHE A 239 -1.97 10.92 13.12
N PHE A 240 -2.01 11.10 14.44
CA PHE A 240 -2.57 12.31 15.04
C PHE A 240 -1.75 13.56 14.70
N GLU A 241 -0.43 13.46 14.70
CA GLU A 241 0.47 14.52 14.24
C GLU A 241 0.23 14.87 12.77
N ALA A 242 0.03 13.87 11.91
CA ALA A 242 -0.34 14.10 10.51
C ALA A 242 -1.71 14.81 10.40
N ALA A 243 -2.66 14.52 11.29
CA ALA A 243 -3.93 15.24 11.35
C ALA A 243 -3.75 16.72 11.74
N GLN A 244 -2.87 17.02 12.70
CA GLN A 244 -2.52 18.40 13.06
C GLN A 244 -1.90 19.15 11.87
N ALA A 245 -0.97 18.50 11.14
CA ALA A 245 -0.35 19.05 9.95
C ALA A 245 -1.37 19.29 8.82
N LEU A 246 -2.27 18.34 8.56
CA LEU A 246 -3.35 18.49 7.60
C LEU A 246 -4.28 19.65 7.96
N ALA A 247 -4.67 19.78 9.23
CA ALA A 247 -5.48 20.90 9.72
C ALA A 247 -4.81 22.26 9.50
N GLY A 248 -3.51 22.35 9.78
CA GLY A 248 -2.71 23.54 9.48
C GLY A 248 -2.75 23.93 8.01
N ARG A 249 -2.62 22.95 7.12
CA ARG A 249 -2.75 23.16 5.66
C ARG A 249 -4.16 23.54 5.25
N MET A 250 -5.19 22.93 5.82
CA MET A 250 -6.59 23.31 5.58
C MET A 250 -6.82 24.78 5.96
N MET A 251 -6.18 25.30 7.01
CA MET A 251 -6.33 26.69 7.41
C MET A 251 -5.50 27.68 6.58
N THR A 252 -4.34 27.24 6.07
CA THR A 252 -3.35 28.09 5.39
C THR A 252 -3.48 28.09 3.87
N ASP A 253 -3.67 26.91 3.27
CA ASP A 253 -3.67 26.71 1.82
C ASP A 253 -5.06 26.90 1.20
N ALA A 254 -6.13 26.81 2.01
CA ALA A 254 -7.49 27.09 1.59
C ALA A 254 -7.95 28.48 2.05
N GLY A 255 -9.05 28.98 1.47
CA GLY A 255 -9.63 30.26 1.83
C GLY A 255 -10.19 30.30 3.26
N PRO A 256 -10.70 31.47 3.69
CA PRO A 256 -11.25 31.66 5.03
C PRO A 256 -12.58 30.91 5.27
N ASP A 257 -13.26 30.48 4.22
CA ASP A 257 -14.54 29.77 4.33
C ASP A 257 -14.35 28.33 4.86
N PRO A 258 -15.00 27.95 5.98
CA PRO A 258 -14.99 26.58 6.47
C PRO A 258 -15.36 25.52 5.42
N ALA A 259 -16.26 25.82 4.48
CA ALA A 259 -16.64 24.86 3.44
C ALA A 259 -15.48 24.59 2.45
N GLU A 260 -14.69 25.60 2.11
CA GLU A 260 -13.49 25.46 1.29
C GLU A 260 -12.41 24.67 2.01
N ARG A 261 -12.20 24.92 3.31
CA ARG A 261 -11.25 24.18 4.14
C ARG A 261 -11.63 22.71 4.27
N ALA A 262 -12.91 22.43 4.52
CA ALA A 262 -13.45 21.07 4.54
C ALA A 262 -13.24 20.37 3.19
N THR A 263 -13.54 21.06 2.09
CA THR A 263 -13.33 20.55 0.72
C THR A 263 -11.85 20.27 0.45
N TYR A 264 -10.96 21.14 0.90
CA TYR A 264 -9.51 20.97 0.74
C TYR A 264 -9.01 19.71 1.45
N GLY A 265 -9.30 19.58 2.75
CA GLY A 265 -8.91 18.39 3.54
C GLY A 265 -9.49 17.11 2.93
N PHE A 266 -10.76 17.13 2.55
CA PHE A 266 -11.44 15.99 1.92
C PHE A 266 -10.76 15.56 0.61
N ARG A 267 -10.38 16.51 -0.24
CA ARG A 267 -9.68 16.21 -1.50
C ARG A 267 -8.25 15.71 -1.29
N ARG A 268 -7.56 16.18 -0.24
CA ARG A 268 -6.22 15.68 0.14
C ARG A 268 -6.29 14.23 0.62
N SER A 269 -7.35 13.84 1.33
CA SER A 269 -7.52 12.48 1.84
C SER A 269 -8.14 11.52 0.84
N LEU A 270 -9.23 11.90 0.16
CA LEU A 270 -10.06 10.99 -0.66
C LEU A 270 -9.93 11.21 -2.18
N THR A 271 -9.14 12.20 -2.62
CA THR A 271 -8.90 12.53 -4.04
C THR A 271 -10.13 12.90 -4.89
N ARG A 272 -11.34 12.92 -4.32
CA ARG A 272 -12.59 13.40 -4.94
C ARG A 272 -13.16 14.61 -4.21
N ARG A 273 -14.14 15.28 -4.82
CA ARG A 273 -14.90 16.33 -4.12
C ARG A 273 -15.95 15.70 -3.19
N PRO A 274 -16.18 16.29 -2.01
CA PRO A 274 -17.27 15.88 -1.15
C PRO A 274 -18.62 16.26 -1.75
N THR A 275 -19.63 15.46 -1.46
CA THR A 275 -21.04 15.78 -1.71
C THR A 275 -21.54 16.85 -0.75
N THR A 276 -22.69 17.46 -1.06
CA THR A 276 -23.34 18.45 -0.19
C THR A 276 -23.65 17.88 1.20
N GLN A 277 -24.03 16.60 1.29
CA GLN A 277 -24.31 15.94 2.56
C GLN A 277 -23.04 15.71 3.38
N GLU A 278 -21.93 15.30 2.75
CA GLU A 278 -20.64 15.11 3.41
C GLU A 278 -20.10 16.44 3.95
N ILE A 279 -20.15 17.52 3.15
CA ILE A 279 -19.80 18.87 3.62
C ILE A 279 -20.67 19.27 4.81
N GLY A 280 -21.99 19.06 4.74
CA GLY A 280 -22.89 19.39 5.85
C GLY A 280 -22.49 18.69 7.16
N ARG A 281 -22.13 17.41 7.10
CA ARG A 281 -21.68 16.63 8.27
C ARG A 281 -20.35 17.12 8.82
N ILE A 282 -19.37 17.39 7.94
CA ILE A 282 -18.06 17.90 8.33
C ILE A 282 -18.18 19.27 9.02
N LEU A 283 -18.98 20.17 8.45
CA LEU A 283 -19.20 21.50 9.03
C LEU A 283 -19.96 21.45 10.35
N ALA A 284 -20.93 20.54 10.49
CA ALA A 284 -21.61 20.32 11.76
C ALA A 284 -20.64 19.83 12.85
N PHE A 285 -19.79 18.85 12.52
CA PHE A 285 -18.76 18.34 13.43
C PHE A 285 -17.76 19.43 13.83
N TYR A 286 -17.21 20.16 12.86
CA TYR A 286 -16.32 21.29 13.08
C TYR A 286 -16.92 22.35 14.02
N ARG A 287 -18.18 22.76 13.79
CA ARG A 287 -18.86 23.78 14.62
C ARG A 287 -19.07 23.29 16.05
N ALA A 288 -19.40 22.01 16.23
CA ALA A 288 -19.57 21.41 17.55
C ALA A 288 -18.25 21.42 18.34
N ASP A 289 -17.16 20.97 17.72
CA ASP A 289 -15.83 20.95 18.34
C ASP A 289 -15.26 22.35 18.58
N LEU A 290 -15.45 23.28 17.63
CA LEU A 290 -15.07 24.68 17.83
C LEU A 290 -15.80 25.29 19.03
N GLY A 291 -17.10 25.01 19.18
CA GLY A 291 -17.87 25.46 20.33
C GLY A 291 -17.35 24.88 21.65
N ARG A 292 -16.95 23.61 21.66
CA ARG A 292 -16.32 22.95 22.81
C ARG A 292 -14.97 23.59 23.16
N PHE A 293 -14.07 23.70 22.19
CA PHE A 293 -12.71 24.25 22.39
C PHE A 293 -12.67 25.74 22.71
N ARG A 294 -13.70 26.51 22.32
CA ARG A 294 -13.86 27.89 22.77
C ARG A 294 -14.22 28.00 24.25
N ARG A 295 -14.98 27.02 24.79
CA ARG A 295 -15.34 26.95 26.21
C ARG A 295 -14.22 26.34 27.06
N ASP A 296 -13.52 25.36 26.52
CA ASP A 296 -12.40 24.67 27.17
C ASP A 296 -11.12 24.84 26.37
N ARG A 297 -10.38 25.91 26.70
CA ARG A 297 -9.09 26.22 26.06
C ARG A 297 -7.99 25.23 26.43
N ASN A 298 -8.09 24.56 27.58
CA ASN A 298 -7.08 23.58 27.99
C ASN A 298 -7.19 22.34 27.10
N ALA A 299 -8.41 21.86 26.85
CA ALA A 299 -8.63 20.78 25.87
C ALA A 299 -8.15 21.15 24.46
N ALA A 300 -8.34 22.41 24.05
CA ALA A 300 -7.83 22.88 22.76
C ALA A 300 -6.30 22.84 22.68
N SER A 301 -5.62 23.29 23.74
CA SER A 301 -4.16 23.28 23.84
C SER A 301 -3.58 21.86 23.82
N GLU A 302 -4.22 20.89 24.46
CA GLU A 302 -3.77 19.49 24.41
C GLU A 302 -3.90 18.90 22.99
N VAL A 303 -4.96 19.23 22.26
CA VAL A 303 -5.15 18.76 20.87
C VAL A 303 -4.09 19.31 19.92
N VAL A 304 -3.62 20.53 20.12
CA VAL A 304 -2.58 21.16 19.26
C VAL A 304 -1.16 20.97 19.80
N LYS A 305 -1.01 20.23 20.91
CA LYS A 305 0.29 20.00 21.53
C LYS A 305 1.24 19.31 20.56
N GLY A 306 2.47 19.83 20.47
CA GLY A 306 3.50 19.33 19.54
C GLY A 306 3.39 19.88 18.12
N TYR A 307 2.30 20.57 17.76
CA TYR A 307 2.18 21.24 16.47
C TYR A 307 3.15 22.42 16.37
N SER A 308 3.97 22.43 15.33
CA SER A 308 5.05 23.41 15.12
C SER A 308 4.75 24.45 14.03
N GLY A 309 3.58 24.37 13.38
CA GLY A 309 3.20 25.29 12.31
C GLY A 309 2.60 26.61 12.80
N PRO A 310 2.40 27.58 11.89
CA PRO A 310 1.81 28.86 12.25
C PRO A 310 0.34 28.69 12.62
N SER A 311 -0.04 29.04 13.85
CA SER A 311 -1.45 29.14 14.22
C SER A 311 -1.69 30.28 15.19
N GLN A 312 -2.59 31.17 14.79
CA GLN A 312 -3.01 32.32 15.61
C GLN A 312 -4.29 32.01 16.40
N ASN A 313 -5.00 30.90 16.11
CA ASN A 313 -6.27 30.55 16.74
C ASN A 313 -6.30 29.08 17.17
N VAL A 314 -5.88 28.83 18.41
CA VAL A 314 -5.77 27.48 19.00
C VAL A 314 -7.10 26.70 18.98
N PRO A 315 -8.26 27.25 19.42
CA PRO A 315 -9.53 26.54 19.34
C PRO A 315 -9.94 26.13 17.92
N GLU A 316 -9.63 26.97 16.94
CA GLU A 316 -9.96 26.69 15.55
C GLU A 316 -9.05 25.62 14.94
N LEU A 317 -7.75 25.69 15.22
CA LEU A 317 -6.82 24.64 14.82
C LEU A 317 -7.20 23.31 15.47
N ALA A 318 -7.53 23.30 16.76
CA ALA A 318 -7.96 22.09 17.46
C ALA A 318 -9.20 21.46 16.81
N ALA A 319 -10.22 22.26 16.45
CA ALA A 319 -11.40 21.78 15.76
C ALA A 319 -11.09 21.20 14.37
N TRP A 320 -10.21 21.86 13.61
CA TRP A 320 -9.77 21.33 12.32
C TRP A 320 -8.89 20.08 12.45
N THR A 321 -8.08 19.96 13.50
CA THR A 321 -7.31 18.74 13.80
C THR A 321 -8.23 17.55 14.01
N MET A 322 -9.34 17.72 14.74
CA MET A 322 -10.31 16.65 14.93
C MET A 322 -11.00 16.27 13.61
N VAL A 323 -11.35 17.25 12.77
CA VAL A 323 -11.89 16.98 11.42
C VAL A 323 -10.86 16.21 10.58
N ALA A 324 -9.61 16.66 10.55
CA ALA A 324 -8.54 16.02 9.80
C ALA A 324 -8.27 14.60 10.29
N ASN A 325 -8.32 14.35 11.60
CA ASN A 325 -8.17 13.03 12.19
C ASN A 325 -9.30 12.09 11.75
N VAL A 326 -10.55 12.56 11.73
CA VAL A 326 -11.68 11.80 11.18
C VAL A 326 -11.48 11.51 9.69
N LEU A 327 -11.09 12.49 8.88
CA LEU A 327 -10.86 12.31 7.45
C LEU A 327 -9.76 11.27 7.19
N LEU A 328 -8.64 11.35 7.91
CA LEU A 328 -7.55 10.38 7.77
C LEU A 328 -7.91 8.97 8.27
N ASN A 329 -8.93 8.86 9.13
CA ASN A 329 -9.42 7.60 9.67
C ASN A 329 -10.55 6.94 8.83
N LEU A 330 -11.00 7.58 7.75
CA LEU A 330 -12.03 6.98 6.89
C LEU A 330 -11.51 5.72 6.21
N ASP A 331 -12.38 4.71 6.07
CA ASP A 331 -12.10 3.51 5.28
C ASP A 331 -11.64 3.86 3.86
N GLU A 332 -12.28 4.86 3.25
CA GLU A 332 -11.97 5.37 1.91
C GLU A 332 -10.55 5.95 1.82
N THR A 333 -10.01 6.58 2.86
CA THR A 333 -8.67 7.21 2.82
C THR A 333 -7.56 6.19 2.60
N ILE A 334 -7.72 5.00 3.16
CA ILE A 334 -6.72 3.93 3.10
C ILE A 334 -7.16 2.79 2.16
N THR A 335 -8.16 3.04 1.33
CA THR A 335 -8.69 2.11 0.33
C THR A 335 -8.44 2.66 -1.05
N LYS A 336 -7.95 1.81 -1.94
CA LYS A 336 -7.98 2.08 -3.37
C LYS A 336 -9.40 1.85 -3.87
N GLU A 337 -10.01 2.81 -4.57
CA GLU A 337 -11.33 2.64 -5.20
C GLU A 337 -11.53 3.49 -6.47
#